data_AF-A0A6L7HV96-F1
#
_entry.id   AF-A0A6L7HV96-F1
#
_cell.length_a   1.000
_cell.length_b   1.000
_cell.length_c   1.000
_cell.angle_alpha   90.00
_cell.angle_beta   90.00
_cell.angle_gamma   90.00
#
_symmetry.space_group_name_H-M   'P 1'
#
loop_
_entity.id
_entity.type
_entity.pdbx_description
1 polymer ?
#
loop_
_entity_poly.entity_id
_entity_poly.type
_entity_poly.pdbx_seq_one_letter_code
_entity_poly.pdbx_strand_id
1 'polypeptide(L)'
;MKKQQGIVLFLSLIILIIMTVIGVSLAVNSTQSLRMSGAGSERLEAKAIANGGLSQIISNYAGAAFANLDSEVNETTFNSTQVITPLPEGGVRDVGCQRTTNATGANLVSCRRAQVTSTAVFGRDNLGSLTVASGIEQQVLTGN
;
A
#
# COMPACT_ATOMS: atom_id res chain seq x y z
N MET A 1 45.44 55.65 -16.24
CA MET A 1 44.70 54.69 -15.39
C MET A 1 43.39 54.24 -16.08
N LYS A 2 43.45 53.45 -17.17
CA LYS A 2 42.25 52.95 -17.91
C LYS A 2 42.24 51.43 -18.16
N LYS A 3 43.21 50.67 -17.62
CA LYS A 3 43.35 49.22 -17.86
C LYS A 3 42.54 48.31 -16.91
N GLN A 4 41.85 48.85 -15.91
CA GLN A 4 41.15 48.05 -14.88
C GLN A 4 39.64 47.88 -15.11
N GLN A 5 39.01 48.55 -16.09
CA GLN A 5 37.57 48.43 -16.30
C GLN A 5 37.15 47.12 -16.99
N GLY A 6 38.01 46.52 -17.82
CA GLY A 6 37.68 45.26 -18.51
C GLY A 6 37.65 44.04 -17.59
N ILE A 7 38.52 44.00 -16.57
CA ILE A 7 38.61 42.83 -15.68
C ILE A 7 37.44 42.74 -14.71
N VAL A 8 36.89 43.88 -14.29
CA VAL A 8 35.70 43.93 -13.42
C VAL A 8 34.46 43.40 -14.16
N LEU A 9 34.33 43.72 -15.45
CA LEU A 9 33.21 43.27 -16.27
C LEU A 9 33.29 41.76 -16.57
N PHE A 10 34.50 41.23 -16.71
CA PHE A 10 34.73 39.80 -16.83
C PHE A 10 34.40 39.06 -15.52
N LEU A 11 34.82 39.60 -14.38
CA LEU A 11 34.53 39.01 -13.07
C LEU A 11 33.04 39.01 -12.76
N SER A 12 32.33 40.11 -13.06
CA SER A 12 30.88 40.19 -12.83
C SER A 12 30.11 39.20 -13.70
N LEU A 13 30.53 38.98 -14.94
CA LEU A 13 29.94 37.99 -15.84
C LEU A 13 30.08 36.56 -15.30
N ILE A 14 31.25 36.19 -14.78
CA ILE A 14 31.48 34.88 -14.18
C ILE A 14 30.58 34.67 -12.96
N ILE A 15 30.50 35.66 -12.06
CA ILE A 15 29.66 35.59 -10.86
C ILE A 15 28.19 35.46 -11.25
N LEU A 16 27.74 36.20 -12.27
CA LEU A 16 26.36 36.12 -12.77
C LEU A 16 26.04 34.71 -13.27
N ILE A 17 26.92 34.10 -14.06
CA ILE A 17 26.73 32.73 -14.56
C ILE A 17 26.65 31.74 -13.39
N ILE A 18 27.56 31.82 -12.42
CA ILE A 18 27.56 30.93 -11.25
C ILE A 18 26.24 31.05 -10.48
N MET A 19 25.77 32.27 -10.23
CA MET A 19 24.51 32.51 -9.51
C MET A 19 23.30 31.94 -10.27
N THR A 20 23.26 32.07 -11.61
CA THR A 20 22.17 31.49 -12.40
C THR A 20 22.15 29.96 -12.36
N VAL A 21 23.31 29.30 -12.43
CA VAL A 21 23.40 27.83 -12.37
C VAL A 21 22.93 27.32 -11.00
N ILE A 22 23.34 27.97 -9.92
CA ILE A 22 22.89 27.63 -8.56
C ILE A 22 21.37 27.86 -8.44
N GLY A 23 20.85 28.98 -8.94
CA GLY A 23 19.41 29.27 -8.91
C GLY A 23 18.56 28.24 -9.66
N VAL A 24 18.97 27.87 -10.88
CA VAL A 24 18.25 26.87 -11.69
C VAL A 24 18.27 25.49 -11.02
N SER A 25 19.43 25.06 -10.51
CA SER A 25 19.54 23.75 -9.85
C SER A 25 18.66 23.63 -8.61
N LEU A 26 18.60 24.67 -7.78
CA LEU A 26 17.70 24.73 -6.61
C LEU A 26 16.23 24.69 -7.02
N ALA A 27 15.85 25.46 -8.05
CA ALA A 27 14.48 25.51 -8.54
C ALA A 27 14.00 24.16 -9.10
N VAL A 28 14.86 23.45 -9.84
CA VAL A 28 14.57 22.13 -10.38
C VAL A 28 14.36 21.10 -9.27
N ASN A 29 15.26 21.06 -8.28
CA ASN A 29 15.16 20.11 -7.17
C ASN A 29 13.91 20.37 -6.30
N SER A 30 13.61 21.65 -6.03
CA SER A 30 12.40 22.04 -5.30
C SER A 30 11.12 21.60 -6.03
N THR A 31 11.06 21.81 -7.35
CA THR A 31 9.91 21.38 -8.17
C THR A 31 9.74 19.86 -8.17
N GLN A 32 10.85 19.11 -8.19
CA GLN A 32 10.82 17.65 -8.10
C GLN A 32 10.28 17.19 -6.73
N SER A 33 10.77 17.81 -5.66
CA SER A 33 10.33 17.50 -4.29
C SER A 33 8.83 17.77 -4.11
N LEU A 34 8.32 18.89 -4.64
CA LEU A 34 6.88 19.20 -4.60
C LEU A 34 6.02 18.17 -5.33
N ARG A 35 6.44 17.73 -6.52
CA ARG A 35 5.74 16.67 -7.27
C ARG A 35 5.78 15.34 -6.52
N MET A 36 6.90 15.01 -5.88
CA MET A 36 7.03 13.81 -5.06
C MET A 36 6.18 13.87 -3.79
N SER A 37 6.08 15.04 -3.15
CA SER A 37 5.19 15.25 -2.01
C SER A 37 3.72 15.08 -2.38
N GLY A 38 3.29 15.60 -3.54
CA GLY A 38 1.93 15.40 -4.06
C GLY A 38 1.61 13.94 -4.36
N ALA A 39 2.52 13.24 -5.05
CA ALA A 39 2.38 11.80 -5.30
C ALA A 39 2.39 10.97 -3.99
N GLY A 40 3.16 11.42 -2.99
CA GLY A 40 3.19 10.82 -1.66
C GLY A 40 1.86 10.96 -0.91
N SER A 41 1.21 12.13 -1.00
CA SER A 41 -0.12 12.34 -0.40
C SER A 41 -1.20 11.48 -1.05
N GLU A 42 -1.23 11.38 -2.38
CA GLU A 42 -2.20 10.54 -3.10
C GLU A 42 -2.02 9.06 -2.74
N ARG A 43 -0.77 8.61 -2.61
CA ARG A 43 -0.47 7.24 -2.16
C ARG A 43 -0.91 7.00 -0.71
N LEU A 44 -0.75 7.98 0.17
CA LEU A 44 -1.15 7.85 1.58
C LEU A 44 -2.68 7.77 1.70
N GLU A 45 -3.40 8.58 0.93
CA GLU A 45 -4.86 8.51 0.84
C GLU A 45 -5.32 7.14 0.33
N ALA A 46 -4.75 6.64 -0.76
CA ALA A 46 -5.09 5.30 -1.27
C ALA A 46 -4.75 4.18 -0.26
N LYS A 47 -3.69 4.36 0.55
CA LYS A 47 -3.39 3.43 1.65
C LYS A 47 -4.45 3.47 2.73
N ALA A 48 -4.94 4.65 3.11
CA ALA A 48 -6.01 4.78 4.08
C ALA A 48 -7.31 4.14 3.56
N ILE A 49 -7.64 4.35 2.29
CA ILE A 49 -8.78 3.71 1.62
C ILE A 49 -8.63 2.18 1.61
N ALA A 50 -7.49 1.65 1.16
CA ALA A 50 -7.25 0.21 1.10
C ALA A 50 -7.30 -0.43 2.50
N ASN A 51 -6.73 0.22 3.52
CA ASN A 51 -6.80 -0.27 4.90
C ASN A 51 -8.23 -0.21 5.45
N GLY A 52 -8.98 0.85 5.16
CA GLY A 52 -10.38 1.00 5.56
C GLY A 52 -11.27 -0.08 4.94
N GLY A 53 -11.13 -0.31 3.63
CA GLY A 53 -11.82 -1.38 2.92
C GLY A 53 -11.47 -2.76 3.46
N LEU A 54 -10.18 -3.03 3.70
CA LEU A 54 -9.71 -4.27 4.31
C LEU A 54 -10.33 -4.48 5.72
N SER A 55 -10.33 -3.45 6.56
CA SER A 55 -10.90 -3.53 7.92
C SER A 55 -12.42 -3.77 7.88
N GLN A 56 -13.13 -3.13 6.96
CA GLN A 56 -14.57 -3.33 6.79
C GLN A 56 -14.88 -4.77 6.38
N ILE A 57 -14.16 -5.30 5.38
CA ILE A 57 -14.33 -6.68 4.92
C ILE A 57 -14.01 -7.67 6.04
N ILE A 58 -12.91 -7.47 6.78
CA ILE A 58 -12.59 -8.35 7.91
C ILE A 58 -13.71 -8.34 8.96
N SER A 59 -14.28 -7.17 9.26
CA SER A 59 -15.40 -7.08 10.22
C SER A 59 -16.68 -7.73 9.69
N ASN A 60 -16.98 -7.59 8.40
CA ASN A 60 -18.19 -8.13 7.77
C ASN A 60 -18.14 -9.65 7.64
N TYR A 61 -16.95 -10.21 7.38
CA TYR A 61 -16.77 -11.64 7.14
C TYR A 61 -16.32 -12.41 8.39
N ALA A 62 -16.14 -11.73 9.53
CA ALA A 62 -15.73 -12.34 10.79
C ALA A 62 -16.61 -13.54 11.20
N GLY A 63 -16.00 -14.62 11.69
CA GLY A 63 -16.73 -15.80 12.16
C GLY A 63 -17.14 -16.73 11.04
N ALA A 64 -18.46 -16.96 10.88
CA ALA A 64 -19.00 -18.00 10.01
C ALA A 64 -18.72 -17.76 8.52
N ALA A 65 -18.62 -16.52 8.07
CA ALA A 65 -18.38 -16.22 6.65
C ALA A 65 -16.95 -16.57 6.22
N PHE A 66 -15.92 -16.29 7.04
CA PHE A 66 -14.57 -16.80 6.80
C PHE A 66 -14.46 -18.32 6.95
N ALA A 67 -15.28 -18.93 7.83
CA ALA A 67 -15.29 -20.38 7.99
C ALA A 67 -15.89 -21.10 6.77
N ASN A 68 -16.92 -20.52 6.15
CA ASN A 68 -17.66 -21.13 5.03
C ASN A 68 -17.25 -20.61 3.65
N LEU A 69 -16.10 -19.93 3.56
CA LEU A 69 -15.59 -19.47 2.28
C LEU A 69 -15.12 -20.67 1.47
N ASP A 70 -15.75 -20.95 0.32
CA ASP A 70 -15.39 -22.10 -0.53
C ASP A 70 -14.61 -21.70 -1.80
N SER A 71 -14.78 -20.44 -2.23
CA SER A 71 -14.17 -19.88 -3.43
C SER A 71 -13.79 -18.41 -3.23
N GLU A 72 -13.05 -17.85 -4.21
CA GLU A 72 -12.69 -16.44 -4.21
C GLU A 72 -13.92 -15.55 -4.26
N VAL A 73 -13.97 -14.54 -3.39
CA VAL A 73 -15.05 -13.54 -3.35
C VAL A 73 -14.46 -12.17 -3.65
N ASN A 74 -15.11 -11.44 -4.55
CA ASN A 74 -14.73 -10.09 -4.94
C ASN A 74 -15.76 -9.10 -4.40
N GLU A 75 -15.29 -8.15 -3.59
CA GLU A 75 -16.11 -7.10 -3.00
C GLU A 75 -15.52 -5.72 -3.35
N THR A 76 -16.38 -4.70 -3.36
CA THR A 76 -15.94 -3.32 -3.61
C THR A 76 -16.41 -2.42 -2.48
N THR A 77 -15.47 -1.98 -1.66
CA THR A 77 -15.72 -1.10 -0.52
C THR A 77 -14.82 0.13 -0.61
N PHE A 78 -15.38 1.31 -0.31
CA PHE A 78 -14.65 2.59 -0.32
C PHE A 78 -13.90 2.86 -1.63
N ASN A 79 -14.50 2.60 -2.80
CA ASN A 79 -13.86 2.79 -4.11
C ASN A 79 -12.52 2.04 -4.27
N SER A 80 -12.37 0.92 -3.57
CA SER A 80 -11.26 -0.01 -3.69
C SER A 80 -11.79 -1.43 -3.84
N THR A 81 -11.02 -2.29 -4.50
CA THR A 81 -11.42 -3.67 -4.77
C THR A 81 -10.80 -4.58 -3.73
N GLN A 82 -11.62 -5.34 -3.02
CA GLN A 82 -11.20 -6.36 -2.07
C GLN A 82 -11.42 -7.74 -2.67
N VAL A 83 -10.39 -8.57 -2.62
CA VAL A 83 -10.43 -9.96 -3.04
C VAL A 83 -10.17 -10.82 -1.82
N ILE A 84 -11.09 -11.72 -1.52
CA ILE A 84 -10.97 -12.69 -0.43
C ILE A 84 -10.65 -14.03 -1.05
N THR A 85 -9.42 -14.51 -0.89
CA THR A 85 -8.95 -15.79 -1.41
C THR A 85 -8.83 -16.81 -0.27
N PRO A 86 -9.56 -17.94 -0.32
CA PRO A 86 -9.31 -19.02 0.62
C PRO A 86 -7.95 -19.67 0.33
N LEU A 87 -7.23 -20.08 1.38
CA LEU A 87 -5.99 -20.84 1.29
C LEU A 87 -6.16 -22.25 1.87
N PRO A 88 -5.51 -23.28 1.28
CA PRO A 88 -4.65 -23.24 0.10
C PRO A 88 -5.44 -23.13 -1.23
N GLU A 89 -4.83 -22.51 -2.25
CA GLU A 89 -5.40 -22.43 -3.60
C GLU A 89 -5.63 -23.85 -4.15
N GLY A 90 -6.89 -24.19 -4.45
CA GLY A 90 -7.29 -25.52 -4.91
C GLY A 90 -8.22 -26.29 -3.95
N GLY A 91 -8.55 -25.72 -2.79
CA GLY A 91 -9.64 -26.24 -1.95
C GLY A 91 -9.47 -25.84 -0.49
N VAL A 92 -10.57 -25.42 0.13
CA VAL A 92 -10.57 -24.99 1.54
C VAL A 92 -10.34 -26.21 2.41
N ARG A 93 -9.28 -26.14 3.22
CA ARG A 93 -8.89 -27.25 4.07
C ARG A 93 -8.58 -26.78 5.47
N ASP A 94 -8.99 -27.59 6.42
CA ASP A 94 -8.69 -27.40 7.82
C ASP A 94 -7.20 -27.66 8.07
N VAL A 95 -6.50 -26.64 8.55
CA VAL A 95 -5.06 -26.70 8.87
C VAL A 95 -4.83 -26.36 10.34
N GLY A 96 -3.65 -26.73 10.86
CA GLY A 96 -3.25 -26.32 12.20
C GLY A 96 -3.18 -24.79 12.34
N CYS A 97 -3.89 -24.26 13.34
CA CYS A 97 -3.84 -22.85 13.71
C CYS A 97 -2.42 -22.47 14.17
N GLN A 98 -1.84 -21.39 13.64
CA GLN A 98 -0.48 -20.98 14.05
C GLN A 98 -0.47 -20.26 15.40
N ARG A 99 -1.56 -19.55 15.74
CA ARG A 99 -1.62 -18.69 16.92
C ARG A 99 -2.43 -19.24 18.11
N THR A 100 -2.83 -20.51 18.09
CA THR A 100 -3.53 -21.10 19.25
C THR A 100 -2.56 -21.87 20.15
N THR A 101 -2.53 -21.51 21.43
CA THR A 101 -1.84 -22.24 22.50
C THR A 101 -2.76 -23.20 23.24
N ASN A 102 -4.06 -23.27 22.88
CA ASN A 102 -5.04 -24.06 23.61
C ASN A 102 -5.01 -25.52 23.16
N ALA A 103 -4.48 -26.38 24.02
CA ALA A 103 -4.58 -27.83 23.90
C ALA A 103 -6.04 -28.27 24.11
N THR A 104 -6.87 -28.24 23.07
CA THR A 104 -8.13 -29.00 23.09
C THR A 104 -7.78 -30.48 23.10
N GLY A 105 -8.27 -31.22 24.10
CA GLY A 105 -7.89 -32.60 24.44
C GLY A 105 -8.05 -33.68 23.35
N ALA A 106 -8.35 -33.30 22.11
CA ALA A 106 -8.41 -34.20 20.95
C ALA A 106 -8.14 -33.51 19.58
N ASN A 107 -7.42 -32.37 19.51
CA ASN A 107 -7.19 -31.65 18.22
C ASN A 107 -8.51 -31.30 17.47
N LEU A 108 -9.56 -30.98 18.22
CA LEU A 108 -10.89 -30.71 17.68
C LEU A 108 -11.01 -29.33 17.04
N VAL A 109 -10.02 -28.45 17.21
CA VAL A 109 -10.02 -27.10 16.65
C VAL A 109 -8.97 -27.03 15.55
N SER A 110 -9.43 -26.76 14.34
CA SER A 110 -8.59 -26.45 13.19
C SER A 110 -8.84 -25.00 12.75
N CYS A 111 -8.00 -24.49 11.86
CA CYS A 111 -8.17 -23.19 11.26
C CYS A 111 -8.36 -23.30 9.76
N ARG A 112 -9.27 -22.49 9.22
CA ARG A 112 -9.31 -22.16 7.81
C ARG A 112 -8.58 -20.85 7.61
N ARG A 113 -7.76 -20.79 6.56
CA ARG A 113 -6.99 -19.60 6.24
C ARG A 113 -7.61 -18.90 5.04
N ALA A 114 -7.68 -17.59 5.10
CA ALA A 114 -8.07 -16.77 3.97
C ALA A 114 -7.11 -15.58 3.89
N GLN A 115 -6.86 -15.10 2.69
CA GLN A 115 -6.15 -13.86 2.45
C GLN A 115 -7.15 -12.83 1.94
N VAL A 116 -7.19 -11.67 2.59
CA VAL A 116 -7.97 -10.52 2.14
C VAL A 116 -7.00 -9.53 1.53
N THR A 117 -7.18 -9.22 0.26
CA THR A 117 -6.34 -8.31 -0.51
C THR A 117 -7.17 -7.12 -0.93
N SER A 118 -6.84 -5.92 -0.43
CA SER A 118 -7.50 -4.67 -0.82
C SER A 118 -6.60 -3.85 -1.74
N THR A 119 -7.09 -3.52 -2.92
CA THR A 119 -6.37 -2.77 -3.95
C THR A 119 -7.04 -1.43 -4.21
N ALA A 120 -6.27 -0.34 -4.05
CA ALA A 120 -6.69 1.02 -4.36
C ALA A 120 -5.77 1.61 -5.45
N VAL A 121 -6.36 2.29 -6.43
CA VAL A 121 -5.62 3.02 -7.47
C VAL A 121 -5.39 4.47 -7.04
N PHE A 122 -4.26 5.04 -7.47
CA PHE A 122 -3.87 6.42 -7.16
C PHE A 122 -3.00 7.01 -8.27
N GLY A 123 -2.78 8.33 -8.23
CA GLY A 123 -2.03 9.03 -9.26
C GLY A 123 -2.92 9.49 -10.42
N ARG A 124 -2.31 10.31 -11.29
CA ARG A 124 -2.93 10.76 -12.53
C ARG A 124 -3.29 9.56 -13.41
N ASP A 125 -4.52 9.53 -13.91
CA ASP A 125 -5.04 8.47 -14.80
C ASP A 125 -4.91 7.04 -14.24
N ASN A 126 -4.94 6.88 -12.91
CA ASN A 126 -4.82 5.57 -12.23
C ASN A 126 -3.51 4.81 -12.54
N LEU A 127 -2.42 5.53 -12.81
CA LEU A 127 -1.11 4.93 -13.12
C LEU A 127 -0.47 4.19 -11.94
N GLY A 128 -0.85 4.52 -10.70
CA GLY A 128 -0.39 3.85 -9.49
C GLY A 128 -1.45 2.90 -8.93
N SER A 129 -1.01 1.74 -8.44
CA SER A 129 -1.86 0.83 -7.66
C SER A 129 -1.17 0.46 -6.37
N LEU A 130 -1.91 0.48 -5.27
CA LEU A 130 -1.46 0.02 -3.96
C LEU A 130 -2.35 -1.14 -3.53
N THR A 131 -1.70 -2.25 -3.22
CA THR A 131 -2.37 -3.45 -2.71
C THR A 131 -1.90 -3.73 -1.29
N VAL A 132 -2.85 -3.91 -0.38
CA VAL A 132 -2.61 -4.31 1.01
C VAL A 132 -3.23 -5.68 1.20
N ALA A 133 -2.44 -6.66 1.63
CA ALA A 133 -2.90 -8.01 1.91
C ALA A 133 -2.82 -8.31 3.40
N SER A 134 -3.83 -9.02 3.92
CA SER A 134 -3.88 -9.53 5.29
C SER A 134 -4.25 -11.01 5.28
N GLY A 135 -3.51 -11.82 6.04
CA GLY A 135 -3.85 -13.22 6.29
C GLY A 135 -4.74 -13.36 7.51
N ILE A 136 -5.87 -14.03 7.35
CA ILE A 136 -6.85 -14.31 8.38
C ILE A 136 -6.83 -15.82 8.68
N GLU A 137 -6.82 -16.17 9.97
CA GLU A 137 -7.05 -17.54 10.41
C GLU A 137 -8.37 -17.57 11.20
N GLN A 138 -9.35 -18.33 10.71
CA GLN A 138 -10.63 -18.52 11.38
C GLN A 138 -10.67 -19.90 12.01
N GLN A 139 -10.92 -19.95 13.32
CA GLN A 139 -11.07 -21.21 14.06
C GLN A 139 -12.39 -21.89 13.68
N VAL A 140 -12.30 -23.19 13.42
CA VAL A 140 -13.41 -24.08 13.08
C VAL A 140 -13.25 -25.39 13.85
N LEU A 141 -14.36 -26.11 14.06
CA LEU A 141 -14.28 -27.47 14.61
C LEU A 141 -13.94 -28.45 13.48
N THR A 142 -12.93 -29.29 13.71
CA THR A 142 -12.48 -30.31 12.76
C THR A 142 -13.61 -31.33 12.51
N GLY A 143 -13.98 -31.55 11.26
CA GLY A 143 -14.87 -32.66 10.86
C GLY A 143 -16.35 -32.31 10.64
N ASN A 144 -16.65 -31.12 10.12
CA ASN A 144 -17.97 -30.76 9.56
C ASN A 144 -17.87 -30.65 8.03
#